data_AF-A0A3B0UKE2-F1
#
_entry.id   AF-A0A3B0UKE2-F1
#
_cell.length_a   1.000
_cell.length_b   1.000
_cell.length_c   1.000
_cell.angle_alpha   90.00
_cell.angle_beta   90.00
_cell.angle_gamma   90.00
#
_symmetry.space_group_name_H-M   'P 1'
#
loop_
_entity.id
_entity.type
_entity.pdbx_description
1 polymer ?
#
loop_
_entity_poly.entity_id
_entity_poly.type
_entity_poly.pdbx_seq_one_letter_code
_entity_poly.pdbx_strand_id
1 'polypeptide(L)'
;MLAEGIGDTIRVSLTEAPEKEIPVARHLVEFYGCRHTKQEVKISYVSYGKISVQRRPAIALIDETKTSLADKKVLSLSYCSLPHRELLIRATVDFNLAYKSKKADGLLIDNGREGDSRQLKELALEILQARGLYYSKTEFVACPSCGRTHINIEKELDKVKKRLGSHKGLKIAVMGCLVNGPGEMADADYGFVGADTGKVNLYKGGEILFRNLPEEEALGKLEKLILEK
;
A
#
# COMPACT_ATOMS: atom_id res chain seq x y z
N MET A 1 18.05 3.57 7.71
CA MET A 1 17.96 4.88 8.41
C MET A 1 17.44 4.71 9.83
N LEU A 2 16.13 4.68 10.12
CA LEU A 2 15.65 4.56 11.50
C LEU A 2 16.12 3.27 12.20
N ALA A 3 16.08 2.14 11.50
CA ALA A 3 16.63 0.86 12.01
C ALA A 3 18.14 0.88 12.27
N GLU A 4 18.86 1.81 11.66
CA GLU A 4 20.31 1.98 11.79
C GLU A 4 20.65 3.06 12.84
N GLY A 5 19.65 3.58 13.56
CA GLY A 5 19.81 4.68 14.52
C GLY A 5 20.01 6.05 13.87
N ILE A 6 19.66 6.20 12.59
CA ILE A 6 19.80 7.44 11.84
C ILE A 6 18.43 8.15 11.78
N GLY A 7 18.36 9.33 12.41
CA GLY A 7 17.18 10.19 12.48
C GLY A 7 16.79 10.50 13.92
N ASP A 8 16.61 11.78 14.25
CA ASP A 8 16.20 12.29 15.56
C ASP A 8 14.73 12.77 15.58
N THR A 9 14.15 12.98 14.40
CA THR A 9 12.79 13.49 14.22
C THR A 9 12.01 12.60 13.25
N ILE A 10 10.78 12.22 13.64
CA ILE A 10 9.83 11.53 12.75
C ILE A 10 8.66 12.47 12.48
N ARG A 11 8.34 12.69 11.21
CA ARG A 11 7.13 13.37 10.76
C ARG A 11 6.16 12.33 10.20
N VAL A 12 4.93 12.33 10.70
CA VAL A 12 3.83 11.52 10.18
C VAL A 12 2.83 12.48 9.54
N SER A 13 2.22 12.06 8.44
CA SER A 13 1.14 12.81 7.79
C SER A 13 0.12 11.82 7.26
N LEU A 14 -1.13 11.94 7.70
CA LEU A 14 -2.23 11.05 7.31
C LEU A 14 -3.29 11.82 6.51
N THR A 15 -4.09 11.10 5.74
CA THR A 15 -5.28 11.66 5.08
C THR A 15 -6.40 11.94 6.10
N GLU A 16 -6.40 11.22 7.23
CA GLU A 16 -7.34 11.37 8.34
C GLU A 16 -7.03 12.62 9.20
N ALA A 17 -7.84 12.83 10.24
CA ALA A 17 -7.69 13.94 11.17
C ALA A 17 -6.31 13.94 11.89
N PRO A 18 -5.70 15.11 12.18
CA PRO A 18 -4.35 15.22 12.74
C PRO A 18 -4.14 14.47 14.06
N GLU A 19 -5.18 14.31 14.88
CA GLU A 19 -5.11 13.59 16.16
C GLU A 19 -4.75 12.11 15.97
N LYS A 20 -5.00 11.56 14.77
CA LYS A 20 -4.63 10.19 14.39
C LYS A 20 -3.15 10.02 14.09
N GLU A 21 -2.42 11.10 13.83
CA GLU A 21 -0.98 11.06 13.52
C GLU A 21 -0.16 10.69 14.77
N ILE A 22 -0.56 11.17 15.95
CA ILE A 22 0.18 10.97 17.20
C ILE A 22 0.28 9.48 17.58
N PRO A 23 -0.80 8.68 17.60
CA PRO A 23 -0.71 7.24 17.87
C PRO A 23 0.22 6.50 16.90
N VAL A 24 0.20 6.86 15.62
CA VAL A 24 1.07 6.25 14.60
C VAL A 24 2.53 6.61 14.85
N ALA A 25 2.82 7.89 15.08
CA ALA A 25 4.16 8.36 15.40
C ALA A 25 4.72 7.67 16.66
N ARG A 26 3.91 7.57 17.72
CA ARG A 26 4.28 6.85 18.94
C ARG A 26 4.58 5.39 18.67
N HIS A 27 3.77 4.72 17.87
CA HIS A 27 3.99 3.32 17.54
C HIS A 27 5.30 3.10 16.77
N LEU A 28 5.63 3.97 15.82
CA LEU A 28 6.91 3.93 15.10
C LEU A 28 8.10 4.18 16.04
N VAL A 29 7.98 5.17 16.94
CA VAL A 29 9.01 5.45 17.94
C VAL A 29 9.17 4.30 18.92
N GLU A 30 8.09 3.69 19.40
CA GLU A 30 8.16 2.52 20.28
C GLU A 30 8.82 1.33 19.57
N PHE A 31 8.51 1.12 18.29
CA PHE A 31 9.08 0.06 17.48
C PHE A 31 10.60 0.21 17.28
N TYR A 32 11.08 1.41 16.95
CA TYR A 32 12.51 1.67 16.70
C TYR A 32 13.31 2.08 17.94
N GLY A 33 12.67 2.71 18.91
CA GLY A 33 13.28 3.33 20.09
C GLY A 33 13.31 2.43 21.32
N CYS A 34 12.35 1.53 21.49
CA CYS A 34 12.43 0.51 22.53
C CYS A 34 13.14 -0.73 21.99
N ARG A 35 13.99 -1.36 22.80
CA ARG A 35 14.52 -2.72 22.58
C ARG A 35 13.38 -3.76 22.72
N HIS A 36 12.28 -3.61 21.98
CA HIS A 36 11.28 -4.67 21.87
C HIS A 36 12.00 -5.94 21.44
N THR A 37 11.62 -7.04 22.06
CA THR A 37 12.26 -8.35 21.93
C THR A 37 12.79 -8.55 20.52
N LYS A 38 14.11 -8.70 20.40
CA LYS A 38 14.78 -9.15 19.17
C LYS A 38 14.36 -10.59 18.89
N GLN A 39 13.07 -10.83 18.72
CA GLN A 39 12.61 -12.05 18.13
C GLN A 39 13.17 -12.04 16.71
N GLU A 40 14.19 -12.88 16.51
CA GLU A 40 14.83 -13.03 15.22
C GLU A 40 13.80 -13.59 14.25
N VAL A 41 13.58 -12.85 13.16
CA VAL A 41 12.83 -13.37 12.03
C VAL A 41 13.64 -14.48 11.38
N LYS A 42 13.01 -15.63 11.14
CA LYS A 42 13.64 -16.67 10.32
C LYS A 42 13.36 -16.34 8.85
N ILE A 43 14.39 -15.87 8.16
CA ILE A 43 14.33 -15.53 6.73
C ILE A 43 14.86 -16.71 5.92
N SER A 44 14.10 -17.16 4.92
CA SER A 44 14.55 -18.22 4.01
C SER A 44 14.03 -18.02 2.59
N TYR A 45 14.73 -18.59 1.62
CA TYR A 45 14.34 -18.59 0.21
C TYR A 45 14.05 -20.02 -0.19
N VAL A 46 12.79 -20.32 -0.47
CA VAL A 46 12.30 -21.68 -0.73
C VAL A 46 11.66 -21.76 -2.09
N SER A 47 11.90 -22.85 -2.82
CA SER A 47 11.16 -23.13 -4.06
C SER A 47 9.71 -23.43 -3.72
N TYR A 48 8.77 -22.83 -4.44
CA TYR A 48 7.34 -22.99 -4.20
C TYR A 48 6.90 -24.47 -4.15
N GLY A 49 7.47 -25.32 -5.01
CA GLY A 49 7.17 -26.76 -5.02
C GLY A 49 7.53 -27.49 -3.72
N LYS A 50 8.52 -26.99 -2.98
CA LYS A 50 9.00 -27.55 -1.71
C LYS A 50 8.21 -27.05 -0.49
N ILE A 51 7.30 -26.10 -0.67
CA ILE A 51 6.47 -25.57 0.43
C ILE A 51 5.29 -26.49 0.67
N SER A 52 5.01 -26.79 1.94
CA SER A 52 3.88 -27.62 2.36
C SER A 52 2.56 -27.05 1.85
N VAL A 53 1.66 -27.93 1.41
CA VAL A 53 0.38 -27.53 0.81
C VAL A 53 -0.44 -26.65 1.75
N GLN A 54 -0.40 -26.92 3.06
CA GLN A 54 -1.07 -26.13 4.09
C GLN A 54 -0.59 -24.67 4.17
N ARG A 55 0.67 -24.39 3.80
CA ARG A 55 1.26 -23.03 3.83
C ARG A 55 1.06 -22.28 2.51
N ARG A 56 0.75 -22.97 1.40
CA ARG A 56 0.57 -22.35 0.08
C ARG A 56 -0.53 -21.27 0.02
N PRO A 57 -1.67 -21.40 0.71
CA PRO A 57 -2.70 -20.37 0.73
C PRO A 57 -2.22 -19.01 1.24
N ALA A 58 -1.15 -18.96 2.04
CA ALA A 58 -0.58 -17.73 2.59
C ALA A 58 0.48 -17.06 1.66
N ILE A 59 0.75 -17.64 0.49
CA ILE A 59 1.76 -17.12 -0.45
C ILE A 59 1.15 -16.07 -1.35
N ALA A 60 1.83 -14.93 -1.47
CA ALA A 60 1.60 -13.92 -2.50
C ALA A 60 2.68 -14.03 -3.58
N LEU A 61 2.29 -14.27 -4.83
CA LEU A 61 3.20 -14.38 -5.97
C LEU A 61 3.20 -13.08 -6.79
N ILE A 62 4.36 -12.70 -7.31
CA ILE A 62 4.57 -11.49 -8.11
C ILE A 62 4.04 -11.69 -9.54
N ASP A 63 4.28 -12.85 -10.12
CA ASP A 63 3.71 -13.26 -11.40
C ASP A 63 3.16 -14.67 -11.23
N GLU A 64 1.96 -14.93 -11.72
CA GLU A 64 1.36 -16.27 -11.76
C GLU A 64 1.51 -16.92 -13.14
N THR A 65 1.86 -16.14 -14.16
CA THR A 65 1.98 -16.55 -15.56
C THR A 65 3.45 -16.79 -15.97
N LYS A 66 3.67 -17.59 -17.01
CA LYS A 66 4.95 -17.81 -17.75
C LYS A 66 6.05 -18.76 -17.23
N THR A 67 6.06 -19.27 -16.01
CA THR A 67 7.09 -20.27 -15.59
C THR A 67 6.51 -21.35 -14.70
N SER A 68 7.08 -22.56 -14.75
CA SER A 68 6.81 -23.68 -13.82
C SER A 68 6.68 -23.15 -12.39
N LEU A 69 5.48 -23.27 -11.83
CA LEU A 69 5.17 -22.74 -10.51
C LEU A 69 6.08 -23.33 -9.44
N ALA A 70 6.56 -24.57 -9.63
CA ALA A 70 7.43 -25.27 -8.70
C ALA A 70 8.79 -24.61 -8.50
N ASP A 71 9.32 -23.93 -9.53
CA ASP A 71 10.67 -23.36 -9.55
C ASP A 71 10.74 -21.94 -9.01
N LYS A 72 9.58 -21.28 -8.84
CA LYS A 72 9.49 -19.91 -8.31
C LYS A 72 10.08 -19.85 -6.90
N LYS A 73 10.96 -18.88 -6.68
CA LYS A 73 11.62 -18.65 -5.39
C LYS A 73 10.71 -17.77 -4.53
N VAL A 74 10.31 -18.28 -3.38
CA VAL A 74 9.49 -17.55 -2.40
C VAL A 74 10.38 -17.12 -1.23
N LEU A 75 10.34 -15.83 -0.92
CA LEU A 75 10.91 -15.28 0.31
C LEU A 75 9.94 -15.60 1.45
N SER A 76 10.39 -16.40 2.42
CA SER A 76 9.63 -16.77 3.60
C SER A 76 10.14 -16.00 4.80
N LEU A 77 9.25 -15.23 5.42
CA LEU A 77 9.44 -14.57 6.71
C LEU A 77 8.65 -15.34 7.76
N SER A 78 9.34 -15.89 8.75
CA SER A 78 8.69 -16.66 9.81
C SER A 78 8.92 -16.03 11.18
N TYR A 79 7.82 -15.75 11.87
CA TYR A 79 7.70 -15.16 13.18
C TYR A 79 7.00 -16.14 14.13
N CYS A 80 7.16 -15.96 15.45
CA CYS A 80 6.44 -16.75 16.45
C CYS A 80 5.41 -15.87 17.17
N SER A 81 4.17 -15.90 16.68
CA SER A 81 2.98 -15.37 17.35
C SER A 81 2.98 -13.88 17.68
N LEU A 82 3.63 -13.06 16.86
CA LEU A 82 3.63 -11.61 17.02
C LEU A 82 2.21 -11.01 16.98
N PRO A 83 1.94 -9.94 17.75
CA PRO A 83 0.72 -9.15 17.59
C PRO A 83 0.60 -8.59 16.16
N HIS A 84 -0.63 -8.52 15.65
CA HIS A 84 -0.90 -8.08 14.27
C HIS A 84 -0.24 -6.73 13.92
N ARG A 85 -0.37 -5.72 14.79
CA ARG A 85 0.22 -4.39 14.57
C ARG A 85 1.74 -4.41 14.44
N GLU A 86 2.41 -5.22 15.26
CA GLU A 86 3.86 -5.37 15.19
C GLU A 86 4.28 -6.14 13.94
N LEU A 87 3.52 -7.16 13.56
CA LEU A 87 3.73 -7.93 12.33
C LEU A 87 3.66 -7.03 11.08
N LEU A 88 2.72 -6.08 11.01
CA LEU A 88 2.61 -5.13 9.90
C LEU A 88 3.92 -4.37 9.66
N ILE A 89 4.56 -3.89 10.74
CA ILE A 89 5.81 -3.13 10.65
C ILE A 89 6.99 -4.07 10.38
N ARG A 90 7.15 -5.15 11.17
CA ARG A 90 8.28 -6.08 11.04
C ARG A 90 8.33 -6.74 9.67
N ALA A 91 7.22 -7.30 9.21
CA ALA A 91 7.16 -7.98 7.92
C ALA A 91 7.55 -7.05 6.77
N THR A 92 7.09 -5.79 6.82
CA THR A 92 7.45 -4.79 5.81
C THR A 92 8.94 -4.46 5.83
N VAL A 93 9.52 -4.24 7.01
CA VAL A 93 10.95 -3.92 7.16
C VAL A 93 11.83 -5.10 6.74
N ASP A 94 11.56 -6.29 7.27
CA ASP A 94 12.34 -7.51 7.01
C ASP A 94 12.25 -7.90 5.53
N PHE A 95 11.07 -7.80 4.93
CA PHE A 95 10.90 -7.99 3.50
C PHE A 95 11.80 -7.05 2.70
N ASN A 96 11.77 -5.75 2.97
CA ASN A 96 12.54 -4.77 2.20
C ASN A 96 14.05 -5.00 2.34
N LEU A 97 14.53 -5.33 3.53
CA LEU A 97 15.94 -5.64 3.78
C LEU A 97 16.39 -6.92 3.07
N ALA A 98 15.61 -8.00 3.18
CA ALA A 98 15.90 -9.27 2.54
C ALA A 98 15.81 -9.17 1.01
N TYR A 99 14.73 -8.58 0.49
CA TYR A 99 14.47 -8.46 -0.94
C TYR A 99 15.51 -7.57 -1.65
N LYS A 100 16.02 -6.53 -0.97
CA LYS A 100 17.14 -5.71 -1.48
C LYS A 100 18.40 -6.55 -1.70
N SER A 101 18.66 -7.52 -0.82
CA SER A 101 19.84 -8.38 -0.89
C SER A 101 19.69 -9.50 -1.92
N LYS A 102 18.49 -10.10 -2.01
CA LYS A 102 18.19 -11.18 -2.94
C LYS A 102 16.71 -11.16 -3.32
N LYS A 103 16.44 -11.00 -4.61
CA LYS A 103 15.09 -11.00 -5.19
C LYS A 103 14.42 -12.37 -5.06
N ALA A 104 13.08 -12.33 -5.02
CA ALA A 104 12.20 -13.49 -5.00
C ALA A 104 10.97 -13.23 -5.90
N ASP A 105 10.29 -14.30 -6.27
CA ASP A 105 9.08 -14.33 -7.12
C ASP A 105 7.79 -14.32 -6.28
N GLY A 106 7.91 -14.34 -4.96
CA GLY A 106 6.78 -14.27 -4.04
C GLY A 106 7.22 -14.08 -2.60
N LEU A 107 6.23 -13.82 -1.75
CA LEU A 107 6.36 -13.59 -0.32
C LEU A 107 5.43 -14.54 0.43
N LEU A 108 5.99 -15.22 1.43
CA LEU A 108 5.27 -16.00 2.44
C LEU A 108 5.53 -15.38 3.79
N ILE A 109 4.46 -15.05 4.51
CA ILE A 109 4.53 -14.62 5.90
C ILE A 109 3.92 -15.72 6.76
N ASP A 110 4.68 -16.21 7.72
CA ASP A 110 4.24 -17.16 8.74
C ASP A 110 4.39 -16.51 10.11
N ASN A 111 3.36 -16.61 10.94
CA ASN A 111 3.35 -16.06 12.29
C ASN A 111 3.01 -17.13 13.34
N GLY A 112 3.12 -18.42 13.01
CA GLY A 112 2.92 -19.52 13.96
C GLY A 112 1.49 -19.71 14.47
N ARG A 113 0.50 -18.99 13.90
CA ARG A 113 -0.92 -19.11 14.23
C ARG A 113 -1.65 -19.87 13.12
N GLU A 114 -2.11 -21.08 13.43
CA GLU A 114 -2.92 -21.86 12.50
C GLU A 114 -4.26 -21.16 12.21
N GLY A 115 -4.60 -20.98 10.94
CA GLY A 115 -5.90 -20.42 10.50
C GLY A 115 -5.88 -18.96 10.01
N ASP A 116 -4.81 -18.19 10.25
CA ASP A 116 -4.73 -16.78 9.85
C ASP A 116 -4.19 -16.54 8.42
N SER A 117 -4.19 -17.60 7.60
CA SER A 117 -3.55 -17.60 6.28
C SER A 117 -4.08 -16.53 5.33
N ARG A 118 -5.33 -16.09 5.49
CA ARG A 118 -5.92 -15.02 4.66
C ARG A 118 -5.34 -13.65 4.98
N GLN A 119 -5.26 -13.28 6.28
CA GLN A 119 -4.71 -11.98 6.68
C GLN A 119 -3.22 -11.91 6.35
N LEU A 120 -2.49 -13.01 6.54
CA LEU A 120 -1.07 -13.11 6.20
C LEU A 120 -0.84 -12.99 4.68
N LYS A 121 -1.70 -13.62 3.86
CA LYS A 121 -1.67 -13.44 2.41
C LYS A 121 -1.96 -12.00 2.02
N GLU A 122 -2.98 -11.39 2.62
CA GLU A 122 -3.36 -10.01 2.35
C GLU A 122 -2.22 -9.05 2.68
N LEU A 123 -1.60 -9.19 3.87
CA LEU A 123 -0.41 -8.44 4.23
C LEU A 123 0.74 -8.64 3.23
N ALA A 124 0.98 -9.87 2.79
CA ALA A 124 2.02 -10.16 1.80
C ALA A 124 1.72 -9.46 0.46
N LEU A 125 0.46 -9.47 0.00
CA LEU A 125 0.03 -8.75 -1.21
C LEU A 125 0.20 -7.23 -1.06
N GLU A 126 -0.15 -6.67 0.10
CA GLU A 126 0.00 -5.25 0.38
C GLU A 126 1.46 -4.81 0.41
N ILE A 127 2.36 -5.62 0.98
CA ILE A 127 3.80 -5.37 0.95
C ILE A 127 4.34 -5.40 -0.49
N LEU A 128 3.93 -6.39 -1.30
CA LEU A 128 4.33 -6.47 -2.70
C LEU A 128 3.80 -5.29 -3.52
N GLN A 129 2.56 -4.86 -3.27
CA GLN A 129 1.94 -3.71 -3.93
C GLN A 129 2.62 -2.40 -3.55
N ALA A 130 2.87 -2.15 -2.27
CA ALA A 130 3.59 -0.97 -1.80
C ALA A 130 5.01 -0.87 -2.36
N ARG A 131 5.63 -2.00 -2.73
CA ARG A 131 6.94 -2.03 -3.39
C ARG A 131 6.87 -1.81 -4.91
N GLY A 132 5.67 -1.84 -5.49
CA GLY A 132 5.42 -1.76 -6.94
C GLY A 132 5.71 -3.07 -7.68
N LEU A 133 5.71 -4.22 -6.99
CA LEU A 133 6.01 -5.53 -7.58
C LEU A 133 4.75 -6.22 -8.13
N TYR A 134 3.62 -6.08 -7.44
CA TYR A 134 2.36 -6.71 -7.85
C TYR A 134 1.15 -5.89 -7.41
N TYR A 135 0.24 -5.59 -8.33
CA TYR A 135 -0.97 -4.81 -8.06
C TYR A 135 -2.19 -5.72 -7.99
N SER A 136 -2.51 -6.16 -6.78
CA SER A 136 -3.60 -7.10 -6.49
C SER A 136 -4.99 -6.47 -6.56
N LYS A 137 -5.05 -5.16 -6.32
CA LYS A 137 -6.23 -4.28 -6.26
C LYS A 137 -5.81 -2.89 -6.73
N THR A 138 -6.76 -1.97 -6.84
CA THR A 138 -6.45 -0.58 -7.22
C THR A 138 -5.56 0.02 -6.16
N GLU A 139 -4.47 0.67 -6.59
CA GLU A 139 -3.64 1.48 -5.72
C GLU A 139 -4.22 2.89 -5.62
N PHE A 140 -4.38 3.37 -4.39
CA PHE A 140 -4.86 4.71 -4.12
C PHE A 140 -3.76 5.56 -3.53
N VAL A 141 -3.51 6.70 -4.16
CA VAL A 141 -2.62 7.75 -3.64
C VAL A 141 -3.48 8.90 -3.21
N ALA A 142 -3.25 9.44 -2.01
CA ALA A 142 -3.96 10.63 -1.56
C ALA A 142 -3.02 11.54 -0.79
N CYS A 143 -3.19 12.85 -0.95
CA CYS A 143 -2.45 13.81 -0.14
C CYS A 143 -2.99 13.81 1.30
N PRO A 144 -2.16 14.20 2.28
CA PRO A 144 -2.68 14.54 3.60
C PRO A 144 -3.63 15.73 3.51
N SER A 145 -4.52 15.87 4.49
CA SER A 145 -5.37 17.05 4.58
C SER A 145 -4.54 18.29 4.96
N CYS A 146 -4.83 19.45 4.38
CA CYS A 146 -4.15 20.70 4.69
C CYS A 146 -5.07 21.92 4.48
N GLY A 147 -4.64 23.10 4.91
CA GLY A 147 -5.45 24.34 4.78
C GLY A 147 -5.69 24.83 3.35
N ARG A 148 -5.09 24.19 2.33
CA ARG A 148 -5.30 24.50 0.91
C ARG A 148 -6.32 23.58 0.24
N THR A 149 -6.80 22.58 0.97
CA THR A 149 -7.68 21.56 0.42
C THR A 149 -9.06 22.16 0.09
N HIS A 150 -9.53 21.92 -1.13
CA HIS A 150 -10.82 22.40 -1.64
C HIS A 150 -11.96 21.36 -1.58
N ILE A 151 -11.62 20.11 -1.28
CA ILE A 151 -12.55 18.96 -1.21
C ILE A 151 -12.35 18.16 0.07
N ASN A 152 -13.35 17.41 0.52
CA ASN A 152 -13.13 16.48 1.63
C ASN A 152 -12.41 15.22 1.11
N ILE A 153 -11.07 15.20 1.18
CA ILE A 153 -10.23 14.13 0.64
C ILE A 153 -10.61 12.77 1.24
N GLU A 154 -10.83 12.69 2.55
CA GLU A 154 -11.19 11.43 3.23
C GLU A 154 -12.49 10.86 2.68
N LYS A 155 -13.53 11.71 2.57
CA LYS A 155 -14.84 11.34 2.05
C LYS A 155 -14.77 10.92 0.58
N GLU A 156 -14.09 11.70 -0.25
CA GLU A 156 -13.97 11.40 -1.68
C GLU A 156 -13.13 10.14 -1.92
N LEU A 157 -12.03 9.97 -1.17
CA LEU A 157 -11.20 8.78 -1.24
C LEU A 157 -11.99 7.51 -0.87
N ASP A 158 -12.82 7.56 0.17
CA ASP A 158 -13.69 6.44 0.56
C ASP A 158 -14.69 6.09 -0.56
N LYS A 159 -15.34 7.09 -1.16
CA LYS A 159 -16.25 6.86 -2.30
C LYS A 159 -15.53 6.24 -3.50
N VAL A 160 -14.36 6.77 -3.85
CA VAL A 160 -13.53 6.26 -4.96
C VAL A 160 -13.09 4.82 -4.67
N LYS A 161 -12.62 4.52 -3.46
CA LYS A 161 -12.25 3.16 -3.03
C LYS A 161 -13.41 2.17 -3.15
N LYS A 162 -14.61 2.56 -2.70
CA LYS A 162 -15.81 1.70 -2.75
C LYS A 162 -16.21 1.34 -4.18
N ARG A 163 -16.10 2.27 -5.14
CA ARG A 163 -16.49 2.02 -6.53
C ARG A 163 -15.39 1.35 -7.35
N LEU A 164 -14.14 1.73 -7.12
CA LEU A 164 -13.04 1.40 -8.03
C LEU A 164 -11.98 0.49 -7.41
N GLY A 165 -12.10 0.08 -6.14
CA GLY A 165 -11.07 -0.66 -5.41
C GLY A 165 -10.69 -2.02 -5.98
N SER A 166 -11.61 -2.70 -6.66
CA SER A 166 -11.40 -4.09 -7.12
C SER A 166 -10.66 -4.22 -8.46
N HIS A 167 -10.27 -3.13 -9.11
CA HIS A 167 -9.62 -3.16 -10.42
C HIS A 167 -8.13 -3.47 -10.27
N LYS A 168 -7.60 -4.44 -11.01
CA LYS A 168 -6.18 -4.80 -10.94
C LYS A 168 -5.33 -3.89 -11.83
N GLY A 169 -4.13 -3.56 -11.37
CA GLY A 169 -3.15 -2.80 -12.16
C GLY A 169 -3.57 -1.35 -12.45
N LEU A 170 -4.42 -0.78 -11.60
CA LEU A 170 -4.92 0.58 -11.74
C LEU A 170 -4.41 1.43 -10.57
N LYS A 171 -3.93 2.64 -10.86
CA LYS A 171 -3.51 3.61 -9.86
C LYS A 171 -4.30 4.90 -9.96
N ILE A 172 -4.98 5.26 -8.87
CA ILE A 172 -5.85 6.44 -8.81
C ILE A 172 -5.37 7.36 -7.70
N ALA A 173 -5.17 8.63 -8.05
CA ALA A 173 -4.86 9.69 -7.11
C ALA A 173 -6.10 10.50 -6.72
N VAL A 174 -6.23 10.84 -5.44
CA VAL A 174 -7.25 11.76 -4.90
C VAL A 174 -6.55 12.88 -4.14
N MET A 175 -6.54 14.08 -4.71
CA MET A 175 -5.75 15.21 -4.23
C MET A 175 -6.64 16.39 -3.83
N GLY A 176 -6.31 17.04 -2.73
CA GLY A 176 -7.11 18.12 -2.17
C GLY A 176 -7.01 19.45 -2.89
N CYS A 177 -5.91 19.71 -3.60
CA CYS A 177 -5.67 21.00 -4.28
C CYS A 177 -4.77 20.86 -5.51
N LEU A 178 -4.75 21.88 -6.36
CA LEU A 178 -3.91 21.94 -7.56
C LEU A 178 -2.44 22.27 -7.29
N VAL A 179 -2.07 22.66 -6.05
CA VAL A 179 -0.72 23.16 -5.77
C VAL A 179 0.32 22.06 -5.82
N ASN A 180 0.19 21.06 -4.94
CA ASN A 180 1.07 19.89 -4.95
C ASN A 180 0.42 18.68 -5.62
N GLY A 181 -0.90 18.68 -5.78
CA GLY A 181 -1.67 17.54 -6.29
C GLY A 181 -1.11 16.98 -7.60
N PRO A 182 -0.88 17.79 -8.66
CA PRO A 182 -0.31 17.32 -9.93
C PRO A 182 1.07 16.67 -9.82
N GLY A 183 1.93 17.18 -8.93
CA GLY A 183 3.25 16.59 -8.69
C GLY A 183 3.17 15.28 -7.90
N GLU A 184 2.35 15.24 -6.85
CA GLU A 184 2.16 14.07 -5.98
C GLU A 184 1.48 12.89 -6.72
N MET A 185 0.75 13.15 -7.81
CA MET A 185 0.06 12.13 -8.60
C MET A 185 0.70 11.81 -9.95
N ALA A 186 1.93 12.27 -10.21
CA ALA A 186 2.56 12.17 -11.53
C ALA A 186 2.68 10.72 -12.05
N ASP A 187 2.68 9.74 -11.15
CA ASP A 187 2.77 8.32 -11.46
C ASP A 187 1.42 7.59 -11.48
N ALA A 188 0.31 8.31 -11.24
CA ALA A 188 -1.03 7.73 -11.25
C ALA A 188 -1.65 7.70 -12.66
N ASP A 189 -2.41 6.64 -12.94
CA ASP A 189 -3.14 6.52 -14.22
C ASP A 189 -4.24 7.57 -14.33
N TYR A 190 -4.91 7.85 -13.21
CA TYR A 190 -5.99 8.82 -13.13
C TYR A 190 -5.86 9.68 -11.87
N GLY A 191 -6.32 10.92 -11.98
CA GLY A 191 -6.33 11.87 -10.86
C GLY A 191 -7.69 12.51 -10.66
N PHE A 192 -8.12 12.60 -9.40
CA PHE A 192 -9.25 13.39 -8.93
C PHE A 192 -8.70 14.52 -8.06
N VAL A 193 -8.70 15.76 -8.55
CA VAL A 193 -8.00 16.86 -7.89
C VAL A 193 -8.93 18.04 -7.61
N GLY A 194 -9.00 18.47 -6.35
CA GLY A 194 -9.70 19.68 -5.95
C GLY A 194 -9.17 20.90 -6.70
N ALA A 195 -10.04 21.56 -7.46
CA ALA A 195 -9.71 22.75 -8.24
C ALA A 195 -10.17 24.03 -7.52
N ASP A 196 -11.37 23.99 -6.94
CA ASP A 196 -11.98 25.06 -6.14
C ASP A 196 -13.11 24.45 -5.29
N THR A 197 -13.75 25.21 -4.40
CA THR A 197 -14.86 24.72 -3.58
C THR A 197 -15.99 24.15 -4.46
N GLY A 198 -16.27 22.86 -4.29
CA GLY A 198 -17.29 22.13 -5.07
C GLY A 198 -16.89 21.81 -6.52
N LYS A 199 -15.62 22.03 -6.90
CA LYS A 199 -15.11 21.81 -8.26
C LYS A 199 -13.83 20.98 -8.27
N VAL A 200 -13.74 20.07 -9.23
CA VAL A 200 -12.57 19.20 -9.38
C VAL A 200 -12.11 19.10 -10.83
N ASN A 201 -10.83 18.81 -10.99
CA ASN A 201 -10.23 18.45 -12.26
C ASN A 201 -10.00 16.94 -12.30
N LEU A 202 -10.31 16.32 -13.43
CA LEU A 202 -10.00 14.92 -13.68
C LEU A 202 -8.80 14.81 -14.63
N TYR A 203 -7.89 13.90 -14.31
CA TYR A 203 -6.65 13.68 -15.03
C TYR A 203 -6.52 12.25 -15.53
N LYS A 204 -5.77 12.07 -16.62
CA LYS A 204 -5.31 10.77 -17.13
C LYS A 204 -3.85 10.87 -17.56
N GLY A 205 -2.98 10.08 -16.95
CA GLY A 205 -1.53 10.10 -17.26
C GLY A 205 -0.89 11.49 -17.12
N GLY A 206 -1.33 12.28 -16.13
CA GLY A 206 -0.85 13.65 -15.89
C GLY A 206 -1.52 14.74 -16.74
N GLU A 207 -2.29 14.40 -17.77
CA GLU A 207 -3.03 15.38 -18.57
C GLU A 207 -4.43 15.64 -18.03
N ILE A 208 -4.88 16.89 -18.08
CA ILE A 208 -6.23 17.26 -17.64
C ILE A 208 -7.24 16.85 -18.72
N LEU A 209 -8.14 15.93 -18.38
CA LEU A 209 -9.27 15.57 -19.24
C LEU A 209 -10.47 16.49 -19.04
N PHE A 210 -10.74 16.86 -17.79
CA PHE A 210 -11.85 17.72 -17.45
C PHE A 210 -11.42 18.77 -16.44
N ARG A 211 -11.86 20.02 -16.67
CA ARG A 211 -11.60 21.17 -15.80
C ARG A 211 -12.88 21.59 -15.09
N ASN A 212 -12.76 21.92 -13.82
CA ASN A 212 -13.80 22.56 -13.02
C ASN A 212 -15.15 21.82 -13.04
N LEU A 213 -15.12 20.48 -13.06
CA LEU A 213 -16.32 19.67 -12.96
C LEU A 213 -16.96 19.82 -11.59
N PRO A 214 -18.30 19.89 -11.50
CA PRO A 214 -18.99 19.75 -10.23
C PRO A 214 -18.55 18.47 -9.51
N GLU A 215 -18.16 18.59 -8.24
CA GLU A 215 -17.64 17.48 -7.42
C GLU A 215 -18.60 16.27 -7.41
N GLU A 216 -19.91 16.54 -7.34
CA GLU A 216 -20.96 15.51 -7.31
C GLU A 216 -21.02 14.64 -8.57
N GLU A 217 -20.68 15.20 -9.73
CA GLU A 217 -20.69 14.50 -11.02
C GLU A 217 -19.36 13.81 -11.33
N ALA A 218 -18.27 14.29 -10.72
CA ALA A 218 -16.92 13.93 -11.11
C ALA A 218 -16.59 12.45 -10.90
N LEU A 219 -17.05 11.85 -9.80
CA LEU A 219 -16.83 10.41 -9.55
C LEU A 219 -17.50 9.55 -10.62
N GLY A 220 -18.73 9.88 -11.03
CA GLY A 220 -19.42 9.15 -12.09
C GLY A 220 -18.73 9.29 -13.45
N LYS A 221 -18.16 10.46 -13.73
CA LYS A 221 -17.35 10.68 -14.94
C LYS A 221 -16.03 9.89 -14.90
N LEU A 222 -15.34 9.90 -13.77
CA LEU A 222 -14.10 9.14 -13.56
C LEU A 222 -14.33 7.64 -13.75
N GLU A 223 -15.41 7.11 -13.19
CA GLU A 223 -15.79 5.70 -13.31
C GLU A 223 -16.01 5.30 -14.79
N LYS A 224 -16.76 6.10 -15.55
CA LYS A 224 -16.95 5.85 -16.99
C LYS A 224 -15.63 5.84 -17.76
N LEU A 225 -14.73 6.79 -17.50
CA LEU A 225 -13.41 6.86 -18.14
C LEU A 225 -12.51 5.64 -17.89
N ILE A 226 -12.75 4.92 -16.79
CA ILE A 226 -11.98 3.74 -16.40
C ILE A 226 -12.60 2.48 -17.00
N LEU A 227 -13.94 2.41 -17.04
CA LEU A 227 -14.67 1.24 -17.54
C LEU A 227 -14.78 1.19 -19.07
N GLU A 228 -14.75 2.33 -19.76
CA GLU A 228 -14.84 2.43 -21.22
C GLU A 228 -13.47 2.25 -21.92
N LYS A 229 -12.46 1.75 -21.21
CA LYS A 229 -11.11 1.46 -21.73
C LYS A 229 -11.05 0.15 -22.53
#